data_AF-A0AAV9EED4-F1
#
_entry.id   AF-A0AAV9EED4-F1
#
_cell.length_a   1.000
_cell.length_b   1.000
_cell.length_c   1.000
_cell.angle_alpha   90.00
_cell.angle_beta   90.00
_cell.angle_gamma   90.00
#
_symmetry.space_group_name_H-M   'P 1'
#
loop_
_entity.id
_entity.type
_entity.pdbx_description
1 polymer ?
#
loop_
_entity_poly.entity_id
_entity_poly.type
_entity_poly.pdbx_seq_one_letter_code
_entity_poly.pdbx_strand_id
1 'polypeptide(L)'
;MEIARAISEATRPAVPAAASLNISDIRTSVSTLKQACLDSGFFYVINHGISQGFMDEVFAHSKRLFDLPLEEKMRLLRNDKHRGSAKIRMHNLSCGNMSHH
;
A
#
# COMPACT_ATOMS: atom_id res chain seq x y z
N MET A 1 4.35 -12.86 -5.69
CA MET A 1 4.06 -13.31 -7.07
C MET A 1 2.56 -13.52 -7.30
N GLU A 2 1.81 -13.94 -6.28
CA GLU A 2 0.37 -14.26 -6.38
C GLU A 2 -0.54 -13.02 -6.55
N ILE A 3 -0.20 -11.90 -5.89
CA ILE A 3 -0.94 -10.63 -6.03
C ILE A 3 -0.88 -10.09 -7.47
N ALA A 4 0.27 -10.18 -8.14
CA ALA A 4 0.42 -9.75 -9.53
C ALA A 4 -0.42 -10.61 -10.51
N ARG A 5 -0.58 -11.92 -10.22
CA ARG A 5 -1.43 -12.82 -11.01
C ARG A 5 -2.91 -12.52 -10.82
N ALA A 6 -3.36 -12.30 -9.59
CA ALA A 6 -4.75 -11.93 -9.29
C ALA A 6 -5.14 -10.54 -9.86
N ILE A 7 -4.18 -9.61 -9.96
CA ILE A 7 -4.40 -8.29 -10.56
C ILE A 7 -4.56 -8.37 -12.09
N SER A 8 -3.99 -9.38 -12.75
CA SER A 8 -4.20 -9.60 -14.19
C SER A 8 -5.62 -10.08 -14.54
N GLU A 9 -6.34 -10.69 -13.60
CA GLU A 9 -7.69 -11.23 -13.81
C GLU A 9 -8.79 -10.23 -13.44
N ALA A 10 -8.48 -9.24 -12.60
CA ALA A 10 -9.40 -8.15 -12.29
C ALA A 10 -9.20 -6.99 -13.28
N THR A 11 -10.29 -6.50 -13.86
CA THR A 11 -10.41 -5.39 -14.82
C THR A 11 -9.96 -4.02 -14.27
N ARG A 12 -8.82 -3.94 -13.57
CA ARG A 12 -8.30 -2.72 -12.95
C ARG A 12 -6.98 -2.31 -13.61
N PRO A 13 -6.83 -1.05 -14.02
CA PRO A 13 -5.62 -0.60 -14.71
C PRO A 13 -4.41 -0.66 -13.76
N ALA A 14 -3.42 -1.48 -14.12
CA ALA A 14 -2.10 -1.49 -13.51
C ALA A 14 -1.18 -0.56 -14.31
N VAL A 15 -0.54 0.40 -13.63
CA VAL A 15 0.38 1.37 -14.24
C VAL A 15 1.82 0.97 -13.89
N PRO A 16 2.68 0.62 -14.87
CA PRO A 16 4.09 0.33 -14.62
C PRO A 16 4.84 1.61 -14.23
N ALA A 17 5.57 1.58 -13.11
CA ALA A 17 6.39 2.72 -12.69
C ALA A 17 7.78 2.78 -13.35
N ALA A 18 8.43 1.63 -13.59
CA ALA A 18 9.81 1.59 -14.10
C ALA A 18 9.95 1.68 -15.64
N ALA A 19 8.88 1.47 -16.41
CA ALA A 19 8.95 1.48 -17.87
C ALA A 19 8.92 2.90 -18.50
N SER A 20 8.88 3.96 -17.68
CA SER A 20 8.60 5.32 -18.15
C SER A 20 9.84 6.15 -18.53
N LEU A 21 11.01 5.54 -18.80
CA LEU A 21 12.20 6.32 -19.19
C LEU A 21 12.24 6.71 -20.67
N ASN A 22 11.28 6.23 -21.48
CA ASN A 22 11.10 6.65 -22.88
C ASN A 22 9.93 7.63 -23.02
N ILE A 23 10.12 8.73 -23.77
CA ILE A 23 9.13 9.79 -23.99
C ILE A 23 7.82 9.27 -24.60
N SER A 24 7.88 8.27 -25.48
CA SER A 24 6.67 7.62 -26.03
C SER A 24 5.87 6.91 -24.93
N ASP A 25 6.58 6.25 -24.03
CA ASP A 25 5.99 5.44 -22.97
C ASP A 25 5.40 6.34 -21.88
N ILE A 26 6.03 7.49 -21.61
CA ILE A 26 5.52 8.51 -20.68
C ILE A 26 4.14 9.02 -21.12
N ARG A 27 3.95 9.39 -22.39
CA ARG A 27 2.65 9.94 -22.87
C ARG A 27 1.52 8.94 -22.70
N THR A 28 1.79 7.68 -23.05
CA THR A 28 0.83 6.58 -22.89
C THR A 28 0.53 6.33 -21.41
N SER A 29 1.56 6.21 -20.56
CA SER A 29 1.39 6.02 -19.11
C SER A 29 0.62 7.15 -18.45
N VAL A 30 0.88 8.40 -18.82
CA VAL A 30 0.13 9.57 -18.30
C VAL A 30 -1.33 9.51 -18.72
N SER A 31 -1.63 9.11 -19.98
CA SER A 31 -3.02 8.98 -20.43
C SER A 31 -3.75 7.85 -19.70
N THR A 32 -3.10 6.70 -19.52
CA THR A 32 -3.67 5.56 -18.78
C THR A 32 -3.90 5.91 -17.31
N LEU A 33 -2.93 6.58 -16.68
CA LEU A 33 -3.04 7.08 -15.31
C LEU A 33 -4.22 8.05 -15.16
N LYS A 34 -4.35 9.00 -16.09
CA LYS A 34 -5.48 9.93 -16.11
C LYS A 34 -6.82 9.19 -16.18
N GLN A 35 -6.95 8.20 -17.07
CA GLN A 35 -8.20 7.44 -17.16
C GLN A 35 -8.50 6.62 -15.91
N ALA A 36 -7.50 5.97 -15.33
CA ALA A 36 -7.69 5.25 -14.07
C ALA A 36 -8.21 6.16 -12.94
N CYS A 37 -7.69 7.39 -12.86
CA CYS A 37 -8.16 8.41 -11.92
C CYS A 37 -9.60 8.87 -12.20
N LEU A 38 -10.00 8.98 -13.46
CA LEU A 38 -11.35 9.41 -13.85
C LEU A 38 -12.40 8.30 -13.71
N ASP A 39 -12.04 7.07 -14.05
CA ASP A 39 -12.97 5.94 -14.10
C ASP A 39 -13.12 5.26 -12.73
N SER A 40 -11.99 4.88 -12.12
CA SER A 40 -11.96 4.09 -10.89
C SER A 40 -11.61 4.93 -9.64
N GLY A 41 -10.91 6.05 -9.81
CA GLY A 41 -10.39 6.86 -8.71
C GLY A 41 -9.17 6.27 -8.00
N PHE A 42 -8.69 5.09 -8.43
CA PHE A 42 -7.47 4.44 -7.93
C PHE A 42 -6.87 3.51 -8.99
N PHE A 43 -5.61 3.13 -8.79
CA PHE A 43 -4.86 2.22 -9.66
C PHE A 43 -3.78 1.51 -8.86
N TYR A 44 -3.23 0.43 -9.41
CA TYR A 44 -2.07 -0.25 -8.85
C TYR A 44 -0.81 0.18 -9.57
N VAL A 45 0.27 0.38 -8.82
CA VAL A 45 1.61 0.58 -9.39
C VAL A 45 2.37 -0.74 -9.31
N ILE A 46 2.84 -1.21 -10.46
CA ILE A 46 3.68 -2.40 -10.56
C ILE A 46 5.10 -1.99 -10.98
N ASN A 47 6.08 -2.85 -10.73
CA ASN A 47 7.48 -2.59 -11.05
C ASN A 47 7.97 -1.25 -10.49
N HIS A 48 7.63 -0.96 -9.23
CA HIS A 48 8.02 0.27 -8.52
C HIS A 48 9.50 0.29 -8.08
N GLY A 49 10.25 -0.80 -8.28
CA GLY A 49 11.67 -0.90 -7.94
C GLY A 49 11.96 -1.08 -6.44
N ILE A 50 10.94 -1.28 -5.60
CA ILE A 50 11.10 -1.62 -4.18
C ILE A 50 11.19 -3.13 -4.08
N SER A 51 12.24 -3.63 -3.41
CA SER A 51 12.44 -5.06 -3.24
C SER A 51 11.36 -5.68 -2.35
N GLN A 52 11.07 -6.96 -2.60
CA GLN A 52 10.13 -7.71 -1.75
C GLN A 52 10.61 -7.77 -0.29
N GLY A 53 11.91 -8.02 -0.06
CA GLY A 53 12.48 -8.08 1.28
C GLY A 53 12.29 -6.78 2.07
N PHE A 54 12.43 -5.61 1.43
CA PHE A 54 12.16 -4.33 2.09
C PHE A 54 10.67 -4.17 2.44
N MET A 55 9.76 -4.57 1.55
CA MET A 55 8.32 -4.55 1.87
C MET A 55 8.00 -5.46 3.05
N ASP A 56 8.58 -6.67 3.08
CA ASP A 56 8.38 -7.64 4.15
C ASP A 56 8.87 -7.08 5.51
N GLU A 57 10.03 -6.42 5.53
CA GLU A 57 10.55 -5.73 6.71
C GLU A 57 9.59 -4.63 7.20
N VAL A 58 9.10 -3.78 6.30
CA VAL A 58 8.14 -2.72 6.63
C VAL A 58 6.85 -3.31 7.23
N PHE A 59 6.32 -4.39 6.66
CA PHE A 59 5.15 -5.08 7.21
C PHE A 59 5.44 -5.72 8.57
N ALA A 60 6.62 -6.32 8.76
CA ALA A 60 7.03 -6.88 10.05
C ALA A 60 7.18 -5.79 11.14
N HIS A 61 7.69 -4.61 10.79
CA HIS A 61 7.71 -3.45 11.71
C HIS A 61 6.30 -2.95 12.03
N SER A 62 5.42 -2.87 11.03
CA SER A 62 4.02 -2.48 11.21
C SER A 62 3.30 -3.42 12.18
N LYS A 63 3.45 -4.74 11.98
CA LYS A 63 2.89 -5.76 12.87
C LYS A 63 3.37 -5.58 14.31
N ARG A 64 4.68 -5.47 14.53
CA ARG A 64 5.27 -5.25 15.86
C ARG A 64 4.69 -4.02 16.56
N LEU A 65 4.48 -2.92 15.83
CA LEU A 65 3.88 -1.70 16.37
C LEU A 65 2.45 -1.93 16.86
N PHE A 66 1.63 -2.68 16.11
CA PHE A 66 0.25 -2.94 16.47
C PHE A 66 0.08 -4.00 17.57
N ASP A 67 1.06 -4.90 17.70
CA ASP A 67 1.16 -5.91 18.77
C ASP A 67 1.60 -5.31 20.13
N LEU A 68 2.07 -4.06 20.17
CA LEU A 68 2.39 -3.38 21.44
C LEU A 68 1.15 -3.23 22.34
N PRO A 69 1.32 -3.21 23.68
CA PRO A 69 0.25 -2.91 24.61
C PRO A 69 -0.43 -1.57 24.34
N LEU A 70 -1.71 -1.43 24.72
CA LEU A 70 -2.48 -0.22 24.47
C LEU A 70 -1.81 1.03 25.05
N GLU A 71 -1.21 0.94 26.24
CA GLU A 71 -0.54 2.06 26.90
C GLU A 71 0.65 2.60 26.08
N GLU A 72 1.52 1.71 25.61
CA GLU A 72 2.65 2.08 24.74
C GLU A 72 2.18 2.64 23.40
N LYS A 73 1.14 2.04 22.85
CA LYS A 73 0.47 2.53 21.66
C LYS A 73 -0.08 3.96 21.85
N MET A 74 -0.67 4.25 23.01
CA MET A 74 -1.23 5.58 23.34
C MET A 74 -0.16 6.67 23.49
N ARG A 75 1.11 6.32 23.76
CA ARG A 75 2.23 7.27 23.69
C ARG A 75 2.55 7.74 22.27
N LEU A 76 2.08 7.01 21.25
CA LEU A 76 2.33 7.28 19.83
C LEU A 76 1.13 7.95 19.13
N LEU A 77 0.25 8.61 19.89
CA LEU A 77 -0.92 9.29 19.32
C LEU A 77 -0.51 10.40 18.35
N ARG A 78 -1.35 10.57 17.32
CA ARG A 78 -1.13 11.55 16.28
C ARG A 78 -1.00 12.96 16.86
N ASN A 79 0.13 13.62 16.59
CA ASN A 79 0.39 14.99 16.98
C ASN A 79 -0.09 16.00 15.92
N ASP A 80 0.14 17.29 16.18
CA ASP A 80 -0.26 18.40 15.30
C ASP A 80 0.44 18.37 13.93
N LYS A 81 1.56 17.65 13.82
CA LYS A 81 2.28 17.40 12.57
C LYS A 81 1.77 16.15 11.83
N HIS A 82 0.61 15.62 12.24
CA HIS A 82 -0.01 14.42 11.69
C HIS A 82 0.84 13.14 11.82
N ARG A 83 1.86 13.16 12.68
CA ARG A 83 2.72 11.99 12.95
C ARG A 83 2.18 11.22 14.15
N GLY A 84 2.14 9.90 14.03
CA GLY A 84 1.59 9.01 15.05
C GLY A 84 0.26 8.39 14.62
N SER A 85 -0.24 7.48 15.44
CA SER A 85 -1.41 6.67 15.16
C SER A 85 -2.72 7.39 15.54
N ALA A 86 -3.77 7.18 14.75
CA ALA A 86 -5.11 7.67 15.08
C ALA A 86 -5.75 6.80 16.17
N LYS A 87 -6.43 7.43 17.14
CA LYS A 87 -7.08 6.75 18.29
C LYS A 87 -7.99 5.57 17.90
N ILE A 88 -8.74 5.69 16.80
CA ILE A 88 -9.65 4.63 16.31
C ILE A 88 -8.87 3.38 15.86
N ARG A 89 -7.67 3.56 15.28
CA ARG A 89 -6.83 2.43 14.82
C ARG A 89 -6.13 1.69 15.95
N MET A 90 -6.17 2.22 17.17
CA MET A 90 -5.50 1.61 18.31
C MET A 90 -6.30 0.51 18.99
N HIS A 91 -7.64 0.64 18.97
CA HIS A 91 -8.56 -0.30 19.60
C HIS A 91 -8.90 -1.50 18.70
N ASN A 92 -8.83 -1.36 17.38
CA ASN A 92 -9.39 -2.34 16.42
C ASN A 92 -8.37 -3.31 15.79
N LEU A 93 -7.10 -3.31 16.23
CA LEU A 93 -6.07 -4.23 15.69
C LEU A 93 -5.65 -5.33 16.69
N SER A 94 -6.43 -5.54 17.75
CA SER A 94 -6.31 -6.78 18.54
C SER A 94 -6.78 -7.95 17.69
N CYS A 95 -5.82 -8.72 17.15
CA CYS A 95 -6.03 -10.06 16.59
C CYS A 95 -6.99 -10.15 15.38
N GLY A 96 -6.54 -9.68 14.22
CA GLY A 96 -7.06 -10.15 12.94
C GLY A 96 -6.27 -11.39 12.51
N ASN A 97 -6.75 -12.58 12.87
CA ASN A 97 -6.21 -13.85 12.42
C ASN A 97 -6.06 -13.87 10.91
N MET A 98 -4.88 -14.28 10.45
CA MET A 98 -4.72 -14.93 9.15
C MET A 98 -5.47 -16.26 9.22
N SER A 99 -6.77 -16.24 8.96
CA SER A 99 -7.50 -17.44 8.58
C SER A 99 -7.32 -17.60 7.09
N HIS A 100 -6.33 -18.40 6.69
CA HIS A 100 -6.39 -19.09 5.41
C HIS A 100 -7.68 -19.90 5.37
N HIS A 101 -8.61 -19.55 4.47
CA HIS A 101 -9.51 -20.47 3.77
C HIS A 101 -9.91 -19.84 2.44
#